data_AF-A0A2E1N002-F1
#
_entry.id   AF-A0A2E1N002-F1
#
_cell.length_a   1.000
_cell.length_b   1.000
_cell.length_c   1.000
_cell.angle_alpha   90.00
_cell.angle_beta   90.00
_cell.angle_gamma   90.00
#
_symmetry.space_group_name_H-M   'P 1'
#
loop_
_entity.id
_entity.type
_entity.pdbx_description
1 polymer ?
#
loop_
_entity_poly.entity_id
_entity_poly.type
_entity_poly.pdbx_seq_one_letter_code
_entity_poly.pdbx_strand_id
1 'polypeptide(L)'
;MLFLFLVLTSCESSNSLIMDRGSYFYKNENYNEAANQFNKVILSYPQNINLLRSKDIEILAHAYQQLALCQSKLAILSNDMTNKKIYFNEAIENIKKAERLVIKPQKREEYRKTHLGIKFQLESL
;
A
#
# COMPACT_ATOMS: atom_id res chain seq x y z
N MET A 1 -29.12 24.71 -29.57
CA MET A 1 -29.81 23.54 -29.00
C MET A 1 -28.72 22.63 -28.43
N LEU A 2 -28.89 22.26 -27.17
CA LEU A 2 -28.01 21.42 -26.34
C LEU A 2 -27.91 19.98 -26.88
N PHE A 3 -26.95 19.23 -26.32
CA PHE A 3 -26.73 17.77 -26.32
C PHE A 3 -25.51 17.32 -27.16
N LEU A 4 -24.50 16.61 -26.64
CA LEU A 4 -24.23 16.11 -25.29
C LEU A 4 -22.78 15.60 -25.32
N PHE A 5 -21.85 16.27 -24.66
CA PHE A 5 -20.54 15.69 -24.37
C PHE A 5 -20.76 14.56 -23.36
N LEU A 6 -20.96 13.33 -23.84
CA LEU A 6 -20.83 12.13 -23.04
C LEU A 6 -19.33 11.85 -22.85
N VAL A 7 -18.67 12.70 -22.06
CA VAL A 7 -17.48 12.25 -21.34
C VAL A 7 -18.02 11.34 -20.26
N LEU A 8 -18.05 10.04 -20.55
CA LEU A 8 -18.17 9.00 -19.54
C LEU A 8 -16.95 9.15 -18.63
N THR A 9 -17.06 10.00 -17.62
CA THR A 9 -16.10 10.04 -16.53
C THR A 9 -16.25 8.71 -15.81
N SER A 10 -15.41 7.74 -16.16
CA SER A 10 -15.05 6.66 -15.25
C SER A 10 -14.42 7.35 -14.04
N CYS A 11 -15.26 7.74 -13.08
CA CYS A 11 -14.82 8.34 -11.85
C CYS A 11 -14.20 7.21 -11.02
N GLU A 12 -12.95 6.87 -11.34
CA GLU A 12 -12.11 6.18 -10.38
C GLU A 12 -12.17 6.96 -9.07
N SER A 13 -12.30 6.25 -7.94
CA SER A 13 -12.24 6.94 -6.65
C SER A 13 -10.92 7.70 -6.58
N SER A 14 -10.92 8.88 -5.97
CA SER A 14 -9.71 9.69 -5.78
C SER A 14 -8.53 8.84 -5.26
N ASN A 15 -8.83 7.85 -4.41
CA ASN A 15 -7.86 6.90 -3.87
C ASN A 15 -7.29 5.93 -4.91
N SER A 16 -8.04 5.47 -5.91
CA SER A 16 -7.52 4.61 -6.98
C SER A 16 -6.48 5.37 -7.81
N LEU A 17 -6.75 6.64 -8.16
CA LEU A 17 -5.79 7.50 -8.84
C LEU A 17 -4.53 7.76 -7.98
N ILE A 18 -4.67 7.93 -6.67
CA ILE A 18 -3.52 8.08 -5.76
C ILE A 18 -2.71 6.77 -5.67
N MET A 19 -3.38 5.60 -5.65
CA MET A 19 -2.71 4.30 -5.72
C MET A 19 -1.88 4.16 -7.00
N ASP A 20 -2.42 4.58 -8.15
CA ASP A 20 -1.70 4.54 -9.43
C ASP A 20 -0.48 5.46 -9.44
N ARG A 21 -0.59 6.66 -8.87
CA ARG A 21 0.56 7.55 -8.67
C ARG A 21 1.62 6.93 -7.77
N GLY A 22 1.22 6.28 -6.68
CA GLY A 22 2.14 5.54 -5.81
C GLY A 22 2.87 4.44 -6.57
N SER A 23 2.13 3.65 -7.36
CA SER A 23 2.68 2.61 -8.23
C SER A 23 3.63 3.17 -9.29
N TYR A 24 3.34 4.35 -9.86
CA TYR A 24 4.23 5.05 -10.76
C TYR A 24 5.56 5.39 -10.08
N PHE A 25 5.53 6.04 -8.90
CA PHE A 25 6.76 6.35 -8.17
C PHE A 25 7.53 5.08 -7.79
N TYR A 26 6.85 4.02 -7.36
CA TYR A 26 7.48 2.75 -7.02
C TYR A 26 8.22 2.14 -8.21
N LYS A 27 7.60 2.13 -9.40
CA LYS A 27 8.22 1.62 -10.64
C LYS A 27 9.44 2.44 -11.08
N ASN A 28 9.48 3.72 -10.72
CA ASN A 28 10.63 4.60 -10.95
C ASN A 28 11.63 4.59 -9.78
N GLU A 29 11.54 3.60 -8.90
CA GLU A 29 12.40 3.43 -7.71
C GLU A 29 12.40 4.61 -6.73
N ASN A 30 11.43 5.51 -6.86
CA ASN A 30 11.24 6.61 -5.92
C ASN A 30 10.34 6.15 -4.76
N TYR A 31 10.93 5.36 -3.87
CA TYR A 31 10.20 4.67 -2.80
C TYR A 31 9.66 5.59 -1.71
N ASN A 32 10.32 6.73 -1.46
CA ASN A 32 9.82 7.73 -0.51
C ASN A 32 8.53 8.37 -1.02
N GLU A 33 8.51 8.78 -2.29
CA GLU A 33 7.35 9.43 -2.89
C GLU A 33 6.21 8.41 -3.09
N ALA A 34 6.53 7.16 -3.43
CA ALA A 34 5.58 6.06 -3.46
C ALA A 34 4.92 5.85 -2.09
N ALA A 35 5.73 5.72 -1.02
CA ALA A 35 5.25 5.57 0.34
C ALA A 35 4.34 6.73 0.77
N ASN A 36 4.67 7.96 0.38
CA ASN A 36 3.84 9.13 0.65
C ASN A 36 2.46 9.02 -0.03
N GLN A 37 2.39 8.60 -1.30
CA GLN A 37 1.08 8.40 -1.96
C GLN A 37 0.25 7.31 -1.27
N PHE A 38 0.85 6.17 -0.93
CA PHE A 38 0.12 5.09 -0.24
C PHE A 38 -0.36 5.51 1.16
N ASN A 39 0.45 6.29 1.88
CA ASN A 39 0.04 6.90 3.15
C ASN A 39 -1.16 7.84 3.00
N LYS A 40 -1.22 8.64 1.93
CA LYS A 40 -2.40 9.50 1.67
C LYS A 40 -3.68 8.68 1.51
N VAL A 41 -3.60 7.54 0.82
CA VAL A 41 -4.75 6.63 0.69
C VAL A 41 -5.17 6.11 2.07
N ILE A 42 -4.22 5.63 2.87
CA ILE A 42 -4.49 5.11 4.22
C ILE A 42 -5.16 6.16 5.10
N LEU A 43 -4.64 7.40 5.10
CA LEU A 43 -5.14 8.50 5.91
C LEU A 43 -6.49 9.06 5.44
N SER A 44 -6.87 8.81 4.18
CA SER A 44 -8.15 9.26 3.63
C SER A 44 -9.36 8.43 4.12
N TYR A 45 -9.11 7.21 4.63
CA TYR A 45 -10.17 6.33 5.11
C TYR A 45 -10.39 6.51 6.63
N PRO A 46 -11.65 6.42 7.12
CA PRO A 46 -11.92 6.40 8.54
C PRO A 46 -11.24 5.20 9.23
N GLN A 47 -10.81 5.41 10.47
CA GLN A 47 -10.19 4.35 11.28
C GLN A 47 -11.16 3.21 11.61
N ASN A 48 -12.46 3.50 11.72
CA ASN A 48 -13.48 2.48 11.93
C ASN A 48 -13.80 1.75 10.61
N ILE A 49 -13.19 0.58 10.43
CA ILE A 49 -13.31 -0.26 9.24
C ILE A 49 -14.77 -0.67 8.96
N ASN A 50 -15.63 -0.76 9.98
CA ASN A 50 -17.04 -1.13 9.81
C ASN A 50 -17.84 -0.08 9.01
N LEU A 51 -17.30 1.13 8.83
CA LEU A 51 -17.89 2.19 8.00
C LEU A 51 -17.48 2.06 6.52
N LEU A 52 -16.56 1.15 6.18
CA LEU A 52 -16.03 1.00 4.83
C LEU A 52 -16.81 -0.05 4.04
N ARG A 53 -17.02 0.22 2.76
CA ARG A 53 -17.52 -0.79 1.81
C ARG A 53 -16.39 -1.75 1.45
N SER A 54 -16.72 -2.95 0.98
CA SER A 54 -15.72 -3.97 0.62
C SER A 54 -14.66 -3.47 -0.37
N LYS A 55 -15.04 -2.66 -1.38
CA LYS A 55 -14.09 -2.06 -2.32
C LYS A 55 -13.09 -1.13 -1.64
N ASP A 56 -13.56 -0.33 -0.69
CA ASP A 56 -12.73 0.62 0.06
C ASP A 56 -11.78 -0.13 1.00
N ILE A 57 -12.23 -1.23 1.61
CA ILE A 57 -11.39 -2.15 2.40
C ILE A 57 -10.31 -2.79 1.52
N GLU A 58 -10.64 -3.21 0.30
CA GLU A 58 -9.66 -3.78 -0.64
C GLU A 58 -8.58 -2.77 -1.03
N ILE A 59 -8.97 -1.54 -1.34
CA ILE A 59 -8.02 -0.45 -1.64
C ILE A 59 -7.14 -0.16 -0.42
N LEU A 60 -7.73 -0.07 0.77
CA LEU A 60 -6.98 0.19 2.01
C LEU A 60 -5.98 -0.95 2.31
N ALA A 61 -6.40 -2.20 2.17
CA ALA A 61 -5.52 -3.36 2.37
C ALA A 61 -4.35 -3.35 1.36
N HIS A 62 -4.64 -3.03 0.09
CA HIS A 62 -3.63 -2.91 -0.95
C HIS A 62 -2.66 -1.75 -0.64
N ALA A 63 -3.15 -0.60 -0.19
CA ALA A 63 -2.31 0.54 0.18
C ALA A 63 -1.32 0.18 1.30
N TYR A 64 -1.78 -0.55 2.33
CA TYR A 64 -0.91 -1.05 3.40
C TYR A 64 0.17 -2.02 2.89
N GLN A 65 -0.17 -2.95 2.00
CA GLN A 65 0.81 -3.85 1.38
C GLN A 65 1.85 -3.07 0.57
N GLN A 66 1.42 -2.11 -0.25
CA GLN A 66 2.33 -1.33 -1.09
C GLN A 66 3.24 -0.43 -0.26
N LEU A 67 2.73 0.16 0.83
CA LEU A 67 3.55 0.89 1.80
C LEU A 67 4.61 -0.02 2.43
N ALA A 68 4.23 -1.24 2.83
CA ALA A 68 5.19 -2.21 3.37
C ALA A 68 6.29 -2.57 2.36
N LEU A 69 5.95 -2.73 1.07
CA LEU A 69 6.92 -2.97 0.01
C LEU A 69 7.86 -1.77 -0.21
N CYS A 70 7.35 -0.54 -0.12
CA CYS A 70 8.19 0.67 -0.19
C CYS A 70 9.19 0.69 0.97
N GLN A 71 8.71 0.45 2.20
CA GLN A 71 9.55 0.42 3.40
C GLN A 71 10.60 -0.70 3.34
N SER A 72 10.25 -1.89 2.87
CA SER A 72 11.23 -2.97 2.63
C SER A 72 12.31 -2.55 1.62
N LYS A 73 11.95 -1.86 0.54
CA LYS A 73 12.92 -1.32 -0.43
C LYS A 73 13.84 -0.25 0.19
N LEU A 74 13.27 0.69 0.95
CA LEU A 74 14.03 1.70 1.70
C LEU A 74 14.99 1.05 2.71
N ALA A 75 14.54 0.00 3.40
CA ALA A 75 15.39 -0.77 4.30
C ALA A 75 16.60 -1.35 3.57
N ILE A 76 16.37 -2.04 2.44
CA ILE A 76 17.42 -2.68 1.64
C ILE A 76 18.46 -1.66 1.17
N LEU A 77 18.02 -0.48 0.74
CA LEU A 77 18.88 0.61 0.25
C LEU A 77 19.58 1.39 1.36
N SER A 78 19.14 1.26 2.62
CA SER A 78 19.78 1.94 3.75
C SER A 78 21.14 1.33 4.07
N ASN A 79 22.16 2.19 4.13
CA ASN A 79 23.50 1.85 4.62
C ASN A 79 23.58 1.83 6.15
N ASP A 80 22.62 2.47 6.83
CA ASP A 80 22.54 2.48 8.29
C ASP A 80 21.71 1.29 8.78
N MET A 81 22.30 0.48 9.66
CA MET A 81 21.68 -0.73 10.20
C MET A 81 20.46 -0.43 11.09
N THR A 82 20.49 0.68 11.82
CA THR A 82 19.38 1.11 12.67
C THR A 82 18.18 1.48 11.81
N ASN A 83 18.39 2.30 10.78
CA ASN A 83 17.35 2.69 9.82
C ASN A 83 16.82 1.46 9.06
N LYS A 84 17.68 0.54 8.66
CA LYS A 84 17.28 -0.71 8.01
C LYS A 84 16.32 -1.53 8.90
N LYS A 85 16.63 -1.68 10.19
CA LYS A 85 15.74 -2.34 11.16
C LYS A 85 14.42 -1.59 11.34
N ILE A 86 14.46 -0.27 11.45
CA ILE A 86 13.25 0.56 11.57
C ILE A 86 12.32 0.34 10.37
N TYR A 87 12.82 0.50 9.16
CA TYR A 87 12.01 0.35 7.96
C TYR A 87 11.41 -1.05 7.80
N PHE A 88 12.16 -2.12 8.10
CA PHE A 88 11.58 -3.46 8.07
C PHE A 88 10.52 -3.67 9.15
N ASN A 89 10.71 -3.15 10.36
CA ASN A 89 9.69 -3.25 11.41
C ASN A 89 8.40 -2.52 10.99
N GLU A 90 8.51 -1.32 10.43
CA GLU A 90 7.35 -0.61 9.89
C GLU A 90 6.67 -1.38 8.76
N ALA A 91 7.46 -1.99 7.86
CA ALA A 91 6.94 -2.82 6.78
C ALA A 91 6.15 -4.02 7.31
N ILE A 92 6.67 -4.69 8.34
CA ILE A 92 5.99 -5.80 9.03
C ILE A 92 4.66 -5.35 9.65
N GLU A 93 4.64 -4.19 10.30
CA GLU A 93 3.40 -3.68 10.89
C GLU A 93 2.35 -3.33 9.84
N ASN A 94 2.75 -2.75 8.71
CA ASN A 94 1.84 -2.42 7.62
C ASN A 94 1.31 -3.68 6.89
N ILE A 95 2.16 -4.67 6.60
CA ILE A 95 1.67 -5.90 5.95
C ILE A 95 0.72 -6.70 6.85
N LYS A 96 0.94 -6.73 8.17
CA LYS A 96 -0.01 -7.31 9.13
C LYS A 96 -1.37 -6.58 9.12
N LYS A 97 -1.42 -5.27 8.85
CA LYS A 97 -2.69 -4.55 8.69
C LYS A 97 -3.37 -4.96 7.39
N ALA A 98 -2.63 -5.10 6.29
CA ALA A 98 -3.17 -5.60 5.03
C ALA A 98 -3.78 -7.01 5.18
N GLU A 99 -3.08 -7.92 5.86
CA GLU A 99 -3.56 -9.29 6.16
C GLU A 99 -4.83 -9.31 7.01
N ARG A 100 -4.99 -8.35 7.94
CA ARG A 100 -6.21 -8.24 8.77
C ARG A 100 -7.41 -7.75 7.98
N LEU A 101 -7.19 -6.90 6.98
CA LEU A 101 -8.25 -6.32 6.15
C LEU A 101 -8.68 -7.21 4.98
N VAL A 102 -7.90 -8.24 4.64
CA VAL A 102 -8.11 -8.99 3.41
C VAL A 102 -9.33 -9.91 3.46
N ILE A 103 -10.25 -9.65 2.53
CA ILE A 103 -11.51 -10.39 2.40
C ILE A 103 -11.36 -11.58 1.44
N LYS A 104 -10.52 -11.44 0.40
CA LYS A 104 -10.32 -12.44 -0.67
C LYS A 104 -9.19 -13.44 -0.33
N PRO A 105 -9.41 -14.76 -0.39
CA PRO A 105 -8.38 -15.77 -0.07
C PRO A 105 -7.09 -15.65 -0.91
N GLN A 106 -7.20 -15.37 -2.21
CA GLN A 106 -6.03 -15.24 -3.08
C GLN A 106 -5.14 -14.06 -2.66
N LYS A 107 -5.77 -12.92 -2.33
CA LYS A 107 -5.06 -11.74 -1.82
C LYS A 107 -4.44 -11.99 -0.45
N ARG A 108 -5.08 -12.79 0.40
CA ARG A 108 -4.52 -13.19 1.69
C ARG A 108 -3.18 -13.90 1.52
N GLU A 109 -3.12 -14.82 0.57
CA GLU A 109 -1.90 -15.58 0.30
C GLU A 109 -0.79 -14.69 -0.27
N GLU A 110 -1.13 -13.76 -1.17
CA GLU A 110 -0.20 -12.75 -1.68
C GLU A 110 0.41 -11.90 -0.54
N TYR A 111 -0.42 -11.45 0.40
CA TYR A 111 0.04 -10.61 1.52
C TYR A 111 0.90 -11.40 2.49
N ARG A 112 0.56 -12.67 2.75
CA ARG A 112 1.38 -13.58 3.56
C ARG A 112 2.76 -13.82 2.96
N LYS A 113 2.84 -14.04 1.65
CA LYS A 113 4.13 -14.18 0.97
C LYS A 113 4.97 -12.92 1.11
N THR A 114 4.34 -11.75 0.96
CA THR A 114 5.00 -10.46 1.19
C THR A 114 5.52 -10.34 2.62
N HIS A 115 4.70 -10.68 3.61
CA HIS A 115 5.07 -10.68 5.03
C HIS A 115 6.26 -11.60 5.31
N LEU A 116 6.20 -12.85 4.86
CA LEU A 116 7.29 -13.82 5.05
C LEU A 116 8.60 -13.35 4.39
N GLY A 117 8.53 -12.76 3.19
CA GLY A 117 9.70 -12.21 2.51
C GLY A 117 10.36 -11.06 3.30
N ILE A 118 9.57 -10.12 3.81
CA ILE A 118 10.05 -9.01 4.64
C ILE A 118 10.65 -9.55 5.95
N LYS A 119 9.97 -10.52 6.58
CA LYS A 119 10.41 -11.12 7.84
C LYS A 119 11.76 -11.82 7.68
N PHE A 120 11.92 -12.62 6.63
CA PHE A 120 13.17 -13.28 6.32
C PHE A 120 14.32 -12.26 6.13
N GLN A 121 14.07 -11.15 5.44
CA GLN A 121 15.07 -10.09 5.28
C GLN A 121 15.46 -9.46 6.62
N LEU A 122 14.49 -9.18 7.48
CA LEU A 122 14.73 -8.63 8.82
C LEU A 122 15.54 -9.59 9.71
N GLU A 123 15.22 -10.89 9.68
CA GLU A 123 15.93 -11.92 10.47
C GLU A 123 17.37 -12.16 9.96
N SER A 124 17.68 -11.75 8.74
CA SER A 124 19.01 -11.88 8.13
C SER A 124 19.96 -10.70 8.40
N LEU A 125 19.54 -9.72 9.21
CA LEU A 125 20.34 -8.53 9.57
C LEU A 125 21.28 -8.75 10.76
#